data_AF-K1ZHJ3-F1
#
_entry.id   AF-K1ZHJ3-F1
#
_cell.length_a   1.000
_cell.length_b   1.000
_cell.length_c   1.000
_cell.angle_alpha   90.00
_cell.angle_beta   90.00
_cell.angle_gamma   90.00
#
_symmetry.space_group_name_H-M   'P 1'
#
loop_
_entity.id
_entity.type
_entity.pdbx_description
1 polymer ?
#
loop_
_entity_poly.entity_id
_entity_poly.type
_entity_poly.pdbx_seq_one_letter_code
_entity_poly.pdbx_strand_id
1 'polypeptide(L)'
;MTREEINKAFVDACKLPRFAGVLTTTTEPLVSSDFIGSTYSCTIDLSLTNVVDGDMVKVIAWYDNEYGYAHRLVELALLYA
;
A
#
# COMPACT_ATOMS: atom_id res chain seq x y z
N MET A 1 -5.41 -2.83 -20.16
CA MET A 1 -5.40 -2.38 -18.76
C MET A 1 -4.49 -1.17 -18.68
N THR A 2 -5.00 0.01 -18.34
CA THR A 2 -4.21 1.24 -18.29
C THR A 2 -3.65 1.49 -16.90
N ARG A 3 -2.64 2.38 -16.81
CA ARG A 3 -2.11 2.86 -15.53
C ARG A 3 -3.22 3.45 -14.66
N GLU A 4 -4.14 4.19 -15.25
CA GLU A 4 -5.25 4.87 -14.57
C GLU A 4 -6.25 3.84 -14.02
N GLU A 5 -6.55 2.79 -14.79
CA GLU A 5 -7.41 1.69 -14.34
C GLU A 5 -6.80 0.97 -13.12
N ILE A 6 -5.49 0.72 -13.14
CA ILE A 6 -4.76 0.08 -12.04
C ILE A 6 -4.72 0.98 -10.81
N ASN A 7 -4.34 2.25 -10.99
CA ASN A 7 -4.28 3.21 -9.90
C ASN A 7 -5.65 3.40 -9.25
N LYS A 8 -6.71 3.47 -10.06
CA LYS A 8 -8.09 3.53 -9.58
C LYS A 8 -8.45 2.29 -8.76
N ALA A 9 -8.08 1.10 -9.21
CA ALA A 9 -8.34 -0.14 -8.48
C ALA A 9 -7.70 -0.12 -7.07
N PHE A 10 -6.47 0.40 -6.94
CA PHE A 10 -5.82 0.55 -5.63
C PHE A 10 -6.50 1.61 -4.75
N VAL A 11 -6.85 2.77 -5.31
CA VAL A 11 -7.58 3.81 -4.57
C VAL A 11 -8.94 3.30 -4.08
N ASP A 12 -9.65 2.54 -4.91
CA ASP A 12 -10.93 1.96 -4.55
C ASP A 12 -10.77 0.82 -3.52
N ALA A 13 -9.68 0.04 -3.58
CA ALA A 13 -9.35 -0.93 -2.56
C ALA A 13 -9.13 -0.29 -1.18
N CYS A 14 -8.43 0.85 -1.09
CA CYS A 14 -8.23 1.57 0.18
C CYS A 14 -9.53 1.99 0.88
N LYS A 15 -10.64 2.09 0.14
CA LYS A 15 -11.96 2.45 0.70
C LYS A 15 -12.71 1.25 1.27
N LEU A 16 -12.26 0.03 1.02
CA LEU A 16 -12.93 -1.17 1.50
C LEU A 16 -12.64 -1.37 3.00
N PRO A 17 -13.65 -1.72 3.83
CA PRO A 17 -13.46 -1.90 5.27
C PRO A 17 -12.34 -2.87 5.65
N ARG A 18 -12.15 -3.95 4.87
CA ARG A 18 -11.10 -4.95 5.09
C ARG A 18 -9.66 -4.42 4.93
N PHE A 19 -9.50 -3.25 4.33
CA PHE A 19 -8.21 -2.64 4.05
C PHE A 19 -7.96 -1.34 4.84
N ALA A 20 -8.94 -0.90 5.63
CA ALA A 20 -8.80 0.26 6.50
C ALA A 20 -7.60 0.08 7.45
N GLY A 21 -6.68 1.04 7.46
CA GLY A 21 -5.46 0.97 8.28
C GLY A 21 -4.40 -0.04 7.83
N VAL A 22 -4.66 -0.81 6.77
CA VAL A 22 -3.75 -1.85 6.25
C VAL A 22 -3.13 -1.42 4.92
N LEU A 23 -3.95 -0.92 3.99
CA LEU A 23 -3.53 -0.48 2.65
C LEU A 23 -3.80 1.01 2.50
N THR A 24 -2.81 1.73 1.96
CA THR A 24 -2.99 3.11 1.51
C THR A 24 -2.26 3.34 0.19
N THR A 25 -2.44 4.53 -0.39
CA THR A 25 -1.81 4.95 -1.64
C THR A 25 -1.21 6.34 -1.48
N THR A 26 -0.14 6.63 -2.21
CA THR A 26 0.42 7.98 -2.32
C THR A 26 0.73 8.34 -3.77
N THR A 27 0.74 9.64 -4.05
CA THR A 27 1.26 10.26 -5.27
C THR A 27 2.35 11.28 -4.96
N GLU A 28 2.72 11.42 -3.69
CA GLU A 28 3.73 12.36 -3.24
C GLU A 28 5.14 11.84 -3.60
N PRO A 29 6.09 12.73 -3.94
CA PRO A 29 7.46 12.34 -4.27
C PRO A 29 8.25 12.00 -2.99
N LEU A 30 7.92 10.86 -2.37
CA LEU A 30 8.49 10.39 -1.11
C LEU A 30 9.67 9.43 -1.32
N VAL A 31 10.45 9.24 -0.26
CA VAL A 31 11.54 8.27 -0.16
C VAL A 31 11.33 7.35 1.05
N SER A 32 12.20 6.34 1.21
CA SER A 32 12.03 5.30 2.23
C SER A 32 11.90 5.82 3.66
N SER A 33 12.63 6.87 4.03
CA SER A 33 12.62 7.44 5.38
C SER A 33 11.28 8.08 5.76
N ASP A 34 10.47 8.50 4.79
CA ASP A 34 9.17 9.10 5.04
C ASP A 34 8.13 8.08 5.55
N PHE A 35 8.44 6.78 5.45
CA PHE A 35 7.58 5.69 5.91
C PHE A 35 7.97 5.12 7.28
N ILE A 36 9.03 5.64 7.92
CA ILE A 36 9.45 5.19 9.25
C ILE A 36 8.32 5.43 10.26
N GLY A 37 7.90 4.37 10.95
CA GLY A 37 6.80 4.40 11.91
C GLY A 37 5.41 4.33 11.27
N SER A 38 5.31 4.07 9.96
CA SER A 38 4.03 3.83 9.30
C SER A 38 3.36 2.58 9.85
N THR A 39 2.09 2.70 10.24
CA THR A 39 1.27 1.56 10.67
C THR A 39 0.63 0.83 9.50
N TYR A 40 0.69 1.35 8.27
CA TYR A 40 0.16 0.66 7.09
C TYR A 40 1.07 -0.51 6.71
N SER A 41 0.48 -1.64 6.34
CA SER A 41 1.24 -2.79 5.81
C SER A 41 1.72 -2.59 4.38
N CYS A 42 1.08 -1.67 3.65
CA CYS A 42 1.42 -1.38 2.26
C CYS A 42 0.95 0.03 1.89
N THR A 43 1.88 0.85 1.42
CA THR A 43 1.60 2.13 0.77
C THR A 43 2.01 2.04 -0.69
N ILE A 44 1.04 2.00 -1.60
CA ILE A 44 1.32 1.91 -3.04
C ILE A 44 1.65 3.29 -3.60
N ASP A 45 2.76 3.39 -4.32
CA ASP A 45 3.14 4.61 -5.02
C ASP A 45 2.53 4.63 -6.43
N LEU A 46 1.42 5.36 -6.56
CA LEU A 46 0.66 5.50 -7.80
C LEU A 46 1.43 6.30 -8.86
N SER A 47 2.42 7.09 -8.44
CA SER A 47 3.30 7.85 -9.35
C SER A 47 4.27 6.93 -10.10
N LEU A 48 4.60 5.78 -9.51
CA LEU A 48 5.56 4.80 -10.03
C LEU A 48 4.93 3.57 -10.70
N THR A 49 3.59 3.49 -10.73
CA THR A 49 2.87 2.43 -11.44
C THR A 49 3.06 2.57 -12.95
N ASN A 50 3.43 1.48 -13.63
CA ASN A 50 3.66 1.45 -15.06
C ASN A 50 3.10 0.19 -15.74
N VAL A 51 2.72 0.33 -17.01
CA VAL A 51 2.30 -0.78 -17.88
C VAL A 51 3.30 -0.85 -19.05
N VAL A 52 4.01 -1.95 -19.15
CA VAL A 52 5.02 -2.24 -20.17
C VAL A 52 4.40 -3.19 -21.20
N ASP A 53 4.58 -2.89 -22.48
CA ASP A 53 4.09 -3.69 -23.63
C ASP A 53 2.59 -4.07 -23.59
N GLY A 54 1.79 -3.31 -22.84
CA GLY A 54 0.33 -3.41 -22.80
C GLY A 54 -0.23 -4.42 -21.78
N ASP A 55 0.57 -5.35 -21.27
CA ASP A 55 0.12 -6.41 -20.35
C ASP A 55 1.02 -6.68 -19.14
N MET A 56 2.25 -6.15 -19.10
CA MET A 56 3.14 -6.28 -17.94
C MET A 56 2.98 -5.08 -17.01
N VAL A 57 2.49 -5.32 -15.80
CA VAL A 57 2.31 -4.27 -14.79
C VAL A 57 3.47 -4.25 -13.81
N LYS A 58 4.07 -3.07 -13.61
CA LYS A 58 5.02 -2.78 -12.53
C LYS A 58 4.35 -1.88 -11.50
N VAL A 59 4.33 -2.32 -10.24
CA VAL A 59 3.84 -1.56 -9.09
C VAL A 59 4.96 -1.43 -8.06
N ILE A 60 5.09 -0.26 -7.45
CA ILE A 60 6.01 -0.04 -6.32
C ILE A 60 5.17 0.20 -5.07
N ALA A 61 5.55 -0.47 -3.97
CA ALA A 61 4.90 -0.35 -2.68
C ALA A 61 5.94 -0.24 -1.57
N TRP A 62 5.68 0.65 -0.63
CA TRP A 62 6.47 0.88 0.56
C TRP A 62 5.83 0.22 1.77
N TYR A 63 6.65 -0.25 2.70
CA TYR A 63 6.20 -0.70 4.00
C TYR A 63 7.36 -0.53 4.99
N ASP A 64 7.02 -0.09 6.21
CA ASP A 64 7.94 -0.22 7.33
C ASP A 64 7.93 -1.69 7.75
N ASN A 65 9.05 -2.37 7.52
CA ASN A 65 9.21 -3.80 7.75
C ASN A 65 9.22 -4.17 9.24
N GLU A 66 9.50 -3.22 10.12
CA GLU A 66 9.46 -3.41 11.57
C GLU A 66 8.10 -2.95 12.12
N TYR A 67 7.76 -1.68 11.90
CA TYR A 67 6.62 -1.05 12.56
C TYR A 67 5.27 -1.53 12.01
N GLY A 68 5.15 -1.60 10.68
CA GLY A 68 3.95 -2.08 10.03
C GLY A 68 3.66 -3.55 10.36
N TYR A 69 4.70 -4.38 10.42
CA TYR A 69 4.56 -5.79 10.81
C TYR A 69 4.17 -5.94 12.29
N ALA A 70 4.88 -5.26 13.20
CA ALA A 70 4.58 -5.31 14.63
C ALA A 70 3.14 -4.87 14.93
N HIS A 71 2.64 -3.86 14.22
CA HIS A 71 1.25 -3.40 14.35
C HIS A 71 0.25 -4.49 13.97
N ARG A 72 0.46 -5.19 12.85
CA ARG A 72 -0.39 -6.34 12.44
C ARG A 72 -0.36 -7.47 13.45
N LEU A 73 0.79 -7.73 14.06
CA LEU A 73 0.92 -8.77 15.08
C LEU A 73 0.09 -8.45 16.33
N VAL A 74 0.07 -7.19 16.77
CA VAL A 74 -0.77 -6.74 17.89
C VAL A 74 -2.25 -6.86 17.54
N GLU A 75 -2.68 -6.39 16.37
CA GLU A 75 -4.06 -6.55 15.91
C GLU A 75 -4.49 -8.02 15.87
N LEU A 76 -3.62 -8.90 15.38
CA LEU A 76 -3.87 -10.34 15.34
C LEU A 76 -4.04 -10.92 16.75
N ALA A 77 -3.18 -10.54 17.69
CA ALA A 77 -3.29 -10.98 19.08
C ALA A 77 -4.62 -10.53 19.72
N LEU A 78 -5.05 -9.29 19.46
CA LEU A 78 -6.33 -8.75 19.94
C LEU A 78 -7.54 -9.42 19.30
N LEU A 79 -7.44 -9.92 18.07
CA LEU A 79 -8.52 -10.65 17.41
C LEU A 79 -8.84 -12.00 18.09
N TYR A 80 -7.85 -12.59 18.76
CA TYR A 80 -7.97 -13.88 19.46
C TYR A 80 -7.91 -13.75 21.00
N ALA A 81 -7.98 -12.53 21.52
CA ALA A 81 -8.08 -12.25 22.96
C ALA A 81 -9.54 -12.34 23.43
#